data_AF-A0A1I7YGS6-F1
#
_entry.id   AF-A0A1I7YGS6-F1
#
_cell.length_a   1.000
_cell.length_b   1.000
_cell.length_c   1.000
_cell.angle_alpha   90.00
_cell.angle_beta   90.00
_cell.angle_gamma   90.00
#
_symmetry.space_group_name_H-M   'P 1'
#
loop_
_entity.id
_entity.type
_entity.pdbx_description
1 polymer ?
#
loop_
_entity_poly.entity_id
_entity_poly.type
_entity_poly.pdbx_seq_one_letter_code
_entity_poly.pdbx_strand_id
1 'polypeptide(L)'
;MLVALLLLLCVPLGAPLPYDTIVQGAKKCCRQDPETQSCCVRKLLNDSARLGCPTPEWHFIGACLEKFFWNTTFIAQHAYQCCALLHSPQCRRECSYTFRAPGLSPEVRRRFSPETSCQDPASLADDCRKGSLLRRHECFRPCLQLRLSNPPIFFFDPLRHCPHMDPATMNGCVGPANLMDVY
;
A
#
# COMPACT_ATOMS: atom_id res chain seq x y z
N MET A 1 25.57 -22.52 -39.03
CA MET A 1 25.67 -21.68 -37.80
C MET A 1 24.35 -20.93 -37.64
N LEU A 2 23.43 -21.46 -36.84
CA LEU A 2 22.17 -20.79 -36.51
C LEU A 2 22.42 -19.88 -35.30
N VAL A 3 22.34 -18.57 -35.51
CA VAL A 3 22.28 -17.59 -34.43
C VAL A 3 20.87 -17.65 -33.85
N ALA A 4 20.72 -18.33 -32.71
CA ALA A 4 19.50 -18.31 -31.93
C ALA A 4 19.31 -16.90 -31.36
N LEU A 5 18.41 -16.14 -31.99
CA LEU A 5 17.96 -14.83 -31.53
C LEU A 5 17.24 -15.04 -30.19
N LEU A 6 17.92 -14.73 -29.07
CA LEU A 6 17.31 -14.59 -27.76
C LEU A 6 16.36 -13.38 -27.79
N LEU A 7 15.12 -13.63 -28.20
CA LEU A 7 13.98 -12.77 -27.91
C LEU A 7 13.78 -12.77 -26.39
N LEU A 8 14.49 -11.87 -25.71
CA LEU A 8 14.09 -11.35 -24.41
C LEU A 8 12.71 -10.73 -24.61
N LEU A 9 11.67 -11.52 -24.35
CA LEU A 9 10.32 -11.05 -24.09
C LEU A 9 10.40 -10.06 -22.93
N CYS A 10 10.59 -8.78 -23.25
CA CYS A 10 10.12 -7.68 -22.43
C CYS A 10 8.59 -7.83 -22.33
N VAL A 11 8.13 -8.70 -21.43
CA VAL A 11 6.72 -8.76 -21.06
C VAL A 11 6.41 -7.37 -20.52
N PRO A 12 5.53 -6.59 -21.18
CA PRO A 12 5.18 -5.28 -20.68
C PRO A 12 4.60 -5.47 -19.28
N LEU A 13 5.28 -4.87 -18.32
CA LEU A 13 4.95 -5.00 -16.92
C LEU A 13 3.65 -4.26 -16.64
N GLY A 14 2.58 -5.04 -16.43
CA GLY A 14 1.25 -4.52 -16.16
C GLY A 14 0.73 -3.72 -17.35
N ALA A 15 0.31 -4.41 -18.41
CA ALA A 15 -0.49 -3.75 -19.44
C ALA A 15 -1.67 -3.05 -18.75
N PRO A 16 -1.95 -1.77 -19.08
CA PRO A 16 -3.10 -1.07 -18.51
C PRO A 16 -4.37 -1.88 -18.82
N LEU A 17 -5.31 -1.87 -17.88
CA LEU A 17 -6.59 -2.55 -18.07
C LEU A 17 -7.26 -2.03 -19.35
N PRO A 18 -7.77 -2.92 -20.23
CA PRO A 18 -8.51 -2.49 -21.41
C PRO A 18 -9.71 -1.62 -21.02
N TYR A 19 -10.01 -0.60 -21.82
CA TYR A 19 -11.13 0.32 -21.55
C TYR A 19 -12.45 -0.41 -21.30
N ASP A 20 -12.78 -1.42 -22.12
CA ASP A 20 -14.02 -2.20 -21.96
C ASP A 20 -14.05 -2.97 -20.63
N THR A 21 -12.89 -3.47 -20.18
CA THR A 21 -12.77 -4.14 -18.88
C THR A 21 -13.03 -3.15 -17.74
N ILE A 22 -12.47 -1.94 -17.83
CA ILE A 22 -12.72 -0.86 -16.86
C ILE A 22 -14.22 -0.52 -16.80
N VAL A 23 -14.87 -0.34 -17.95
CA VAL A 23 -16.31 -0.03 -18.03
C VAL A 23 -17.16 -1.16 -17.43
N GLN A 24 -16.84 -2.43 -17.72
CA GLN A 24 -17.54 -3.56 -17.13
C GLN A 24 -17.34 -3.66 -15.60
N GLY A 25 -16.13 -3.40 -15.13
CA GLY A 25 -15.83 -3.34 -13.70
C GLY A 25 -16.62 -2.25 -12.99
N ALA A 26 -16.67 -1.04 -13.57
CA ALA A 26 -17.48 0.06 -13.05
C ALA A 26 -18.97 -0.30 -13.02
N LYS A 27 -19.51 -0.88 -14.10
CA LYS A 27 -20.91 -1.35 -14.15
C LYS A 27 -21.20 -2.40 -13.09
N LYS A 28 -20.24 -3.25 -12.73
CA LYS A 28 -20.45 -4.31 -11.73
C LYS A 28 -20.34 -3.81 -10.29
N CYS A 29 -19.39 -2.93 -10.02
CA CYS A 29 -18.95 -2.62 -8.65
C CYS A 29 -19.32 -1.21 -8.18
N CYS A 30 -19.57 -0.27 -9.09
CA CYS A 30 -19.97 1.09 -8.76
C CYS A 30 -21.50 1.23 -8.82
N ARG A 31 -22.06 2.25 -8.16
CA ARG A 31 -23.50 2.54 -8.21
C ARG A 31 -23.95 2.80 -9.65
N GLN A 32 -25.15 2.37 -10.01
CA GLN A 32 -25.64 2.38 -11.40
C GLN A 32 -26.04 3.77 -11.92
N ASP A 33 -26.03 4.80 -11.08
CA ASP A 33 -26.35 6.15 -11.54
C ASP A 33 -25.29 6.67 -12.53
N PRO A 34 -25.70 7.39 -13.59
CA PRO A 34 -24.78 7.78 -14.68
C PRO A 34 -23.57 8.60 -14.22
N GLU A 35 -23.75 9.47 -13.23
CA GLU A 35 -22.68 10.34 -12.71
C GLU A 35 -21.61 9.50 -11.97
N THR A 36 -22.04 8.59 -11.09
CA THR A 36 -21.14 7.69 -10.38
C THR A 36 -20.41 6.74 -11.33
N GLN A 37 -21.10 6.18 -12.31
CA GLN A 37 -20.49 5.34 -13.34
C GLN A 37 -19.38 6.10 -14.09
N SER A 38 -19.68 7.30 -14.58
CA SER A 38 -18.72 8.16 -15.28
C SER A 38 -17.52 8.53 -14.38
N CYS A 39 -17.79 8.87 -13.12
CA CYS A 39 -16.75 9.16 -12.14
C CYS A 39 -15.83 7.95 -11.89
N CYS A 40 -16.43 6.77 -11.70
CA CYS A 40 -15.73 5.51 -11.43
C CYS A 40 -14.84 5.11 -12.60
N VAL A 41 -15.35 5.14 -13.84
CA VAL A 41 -14.56 4.89 -15.06
C VAL A 41 -13.39 5.87 -15.18
N ARG A 42 -13.65 7.18 -15.05
CA ARG A 42 -12.59 8.21 -15.12
C ARG A 42 -11.50 8.00 -14.07
N LYS A 43 -11.88 7.64 -12.84
CA LYS A 43 -10.92 7.39 -11.77
C LYS A 43 -10.09 6.12 -12.02
N LEU A 44 -10.70 5.08 -12.58
CA LEU A 44 -10.01 3.85 -12.97
C LEU A 44 -9.03 4.06 -14.13
N LEU A 45 -9.40 4.86 -15.13
CA LEU A 45 -8.49 5.23 -16.23
C LEU A 45 -7.26 6.00 -15.76
N ASN A 46 -7.37 6.70 -14.63
CA ASN A 46 -6.28 7.46 -14.01
C ASN A 46 -5.60 6.69 -12.86
N ASP A 47 -5.85 5.38 -12.71
CA ASP A 47 -5.33 4.53 -11.64
C ASP A 47 -5.56 5.09 -10.22
N SER A 48 -6.64 5.83 -10.01
CA SER A 48 -6.83 6.58 -8.78
C SER A 48 -6.98 5.67 -7.55
N ALA A 49 -6.11 5.89 -6.57
CA ALA A 49 -6.18 5.26 -5.24
C ALA A 49 -7.37 5.69 -4.37
N ARG A 50 -8.21 6.61 -4.86
CA ARG A 50 -9.40 7.11 -4.17
C ARG A 50 -10.56 7.11 -5.16
N LEU A 51 -11.21 5.96 -5.31
CA LEU A 51 -12.51 5.83 -5.95
C LEU A 51 -13.59 6.47 -5.05
N GLY A 52 -13.57 7.80 -4.95
CA GLY A 52 -14.54 8.59 -4.21
C GLY A 52 -15.68 9.01 -5.14
N CYS A 53 -16.51 8.04 -5.52
CA CYS A 53 -17.62 8.24 -6.46
C CYS A 53 -18.85 7.47 -5.94
N PRO A 54 -19.69 7.99 -5.01
CA PRO A 54 -19.49 9.04 -4.00
C PRO A 54 -18.86 8.49 -2.69
N THR A 55 -18.29 9.34 -1.84
CA THR A 55 -17.78 8.94 -0.51
C THR A 55 -18.91 8.46 0.41
N PRO A 56 -18.69 7.47 1.32
CA PRO A 56 -17.41 6.86 1.71
C PRO A 56 -17.16 5.40 1.23
N GLU A 57 -17.79 4.93 0.16
CA GLU A 57 -17.83 3.49 -0.21
C GLU A 57 -16.55 2.90 -0.86
N TRP A 58 -15.44 3.64 -0.89
CA TRP A 58 -14.25 3.28 -1.67
C TRP A 58 -13.63 1.92 -1.30
N HIS A 59 -13.73 1.48 -0.05
CA HIS A 59 -13.21 0.17 0.37
C HIS A 59 -13.98 -0.98 -0.28
N PHE A 60 -15.31 -0.91 -0.27
CA PHE A 60 -16.18 -1.94 -0.83
C PHE A 60 -16.09 -1.95 -2.35
N ILE A 61 -16.17 -0.77 -2.96
CA ILE A 61 -16.03 -0.60 -4.41
C ILE A 61 -14.64 -1.06 -4.86
N GLY A 62 -13.59 -0.62 -4.18
CA GLY A 62 -12.21 -0.99 -4.48
C GLY A 62 -11.96 -2.49 -4.36
N ALA A 63 -12.42 -3.14 -3.29
CA ALA A 63 -12.31 -4.58 -3.12
C ALA A 63 -13.10 -5.37 -4.19
N CYS A 64 -14.30 -4.92 -4.55
CA CYS A 64 -15.08 -5.52 -5.63
C CYS A 64 -14.33 -5.43 -6.97
N LEU A 65 -13.75 -4.27 -7.28
CA LEU A 65 -13.01 -4.05 -8.51
C LEU A 65 -11.74 -4.89 -8.57
N GLU A 66 -10.98 -5.00 -7.47
CA GLU A 66 -9.82 -5.91 -7.41
C GLU A 66 -10.23 -7.36 -7.63
N LYS A 67 -11.34 -7.79 -7.02
CA LYS A 67 -11.86 -9.14 -7.21
C LYS A 67 -12.28 -9.38 -8.66
N PHE A 68 -12.86 -8.38 -9.30
CA PHE A 68 -13.28 -8.45 -10.70
C PHE A 68 -12.07 -8.48 -11.67
N PHE A 69 -11.10 -7.58 -11.51
CA PHE A 69 -9.95 -7.49 -12.41
C PHE A 69 -8.89 -8.57 -12.18
N TRP A 70 -8.66 -8.95 -10.92
CA TRP A 70 -7.47 -9.71 -10.51
C TRP A 70 -7.77 -10.95 -9.68
N ASN A 71 -9.04 -11.25 -9.39
CA ASN A 71 -9.49 -12.35 -8.53
C ASN A 71 -8.86 -12.37 -7.11
N THR A 72 -8.26 -11.26 -6.67
CA THR A 72 -7.63 -11.09 -5.36
C THR A 72 -8.08 -9.75 -4.76
N THR A 73 -7.81 -9.49 -3.48
CA THR A 73 -8.07 -8.16 -2.92
C THR A 73 -7.11 -7.77 -1.81
N PHE A 74 -6.30 -6.74 -2.06
CA PHE A 74 -5.42 -6.13 -1.06
C PHE A 74 -6.16 -5.08 -0.24
N ILE A 75 -7.18 -4.43 -0.82
CA ILE A 75 -7.99 -3.43 -0.12
C ILE A 75 -8.80 -4.09 1.01
N ALA A 76 -9.44 -5.23 0.75
CA ALA A 76 -10.17 -5.96 1.79
C ALA A 76 -9.23 -6.56 2.84
N GLN A 77 -8.01 -6.94 2.46
CA GLN A 77 -6.96 -7.36 3.41
C GLN A 77 -6.36 -6.18 4.19
N HIS A 78 -6.77 -4.94 3.89
CA HIS A 78 -6.28 -3.71 4.49
C HIS A 78 -4.75 -3.55 4.39
N ALA A 79 -4.13 -4.04 3.31
CA ALA A 79 -2.67 -3.97 3.10
C ALA A 79 -2.13 -2.54 3.18
N TYR A 80 -2.91 -1.55 2.72
CA TYR A 80 -2.58 -0.13 2.78
C TYR A 80 -2.35 0.39 4.21
N GLN A 81 -2.87 -0.27 5.25
CA GLN A 81 -2.65 0.15 6.64
C GLN A 81 -1.19 -0.05 7.07
N CYS A 82 -0.49 -1.04 6.50
CA CYS A 82 0.93 -1.26 6.75
C CYS A 82 1.78 -0.06 6.35
N CYS A 83 1.31 0.76 5.39
CA CYS A 83 2.01 1.96 4.96
C CYS A 83 2.24 2.94 6.12
N ALA A 84 1.40 2.95 7.17
CA ALA A 84 1.61 3.81 8.34
C ALA A 84 2.91 3.53 9.13
N LEU A 85 3.55 2.39 8.87
CA LEU A 85 4.83 1.98 9.46
C LEU A 85 6.03 2.66 8.79
N LEU A 86 5.88 3.21 7.58
CA LEU A 86 6.95 3.87 6.85
C LEU A 86 7.24 5.27 7.45
N HIS A 87 8.51 5.65 7.51
CA HIS A 87 8.96 6.86 8.19
C HIS A 87 8.60 8.15 7.41
N SER A 88 8.82 8.18 6.09
CA SER A 88 8.63 9.39 5.27
C SER A 88 7.16 9.62 4.89
N PRO A 89 6.61 10.83 5.05
CA PRO A 89 5.26 11.15 4.59
C PRO A 89 5.06 10.89 3.09
N GLN A 90 6.08 11.12 2.25
CA GLN A 90 6.00 10.85 0.82
C GLN A 90 5.85 9.35 0.56
N CYS A 91 6.72 8.54 1.15
CA CYS A 91 6.70 7.09 1.00
C CYS A 91 5.40 6.47 1.51
N ARG A 92 4.85 7.01 2.62
CA ARG A 92 3.52 6.63 3.12
C ARG A 92 2.41 6.88 2.11
N ARG A 93 2.45 8.02 1.41
CA ARG A 93 1.47 8.36 0.38
C ARG A 93 1.59 7.47 -0.84
N GLU A 94 2.80 7.25 -1.33
CA GLU A 94 3.06 6.37 -2.48
C GLU A 94 2.64 4.92 -2.18
N CYS A 95 3.07 4.38 -1.03
CA CYS A 95 2.62 3.07 -0.56
C CYS A 95 1.09 2.99 -0.48
N SER A 96 0.46 3.98 0.17
CA SER A 96 -1.00 4.00 0.31
C SER A 96 -1.69 4.10 -1.03
N TYR A 97 -1.11 4.81 -2.00
CA TYR A 97 -1.63 4.89 -3.35
C TYR A 97 -1.59 3.52 -4.03
N THR A 98 -0.41 2.89 -4.05
CA THR A 98 -0.19 1.58 -4.66
C THR A 98 -1.15 0.51 -4.13
N PHE A 99 -1.34 0.43 -2.82
CA PHE A 99 -2.22 -0.58 -2.20
C PHE A 99 -3.71 -0.21 -2.18
N ARG A 100 -4.10 0.98 -2.64
CA ARG A 100 -5.51 1.41 -2.73
C ARG A 100 -6.01 1.61 -4.16
N ALA A 101 -5.15 1.52 -5.17
CA ALA A 101 -5.52 1.70 -6.58
C ALA A 101 -5.96 0.36 -7.19
N PRO A 102 -7.27 0.04 -7.32
CA PRO A 102 -7.74 -1.28 -7.73
C PRO A 102 -7.39 -1.65 -9.18
N GLY A 103 -7.04 -0.66 -10.01
CA GLY A 103 -6.53 -0.87 -11.36
C GLY A 103 -5.12 -1.43 -11.43
N LEU A 104 -4.34 -1.37 -10.33
CA LEU A 104 -2.99 -1.95 -10.31
C LEU A 104 -3.03 -3.45 -10.07
N SER A 105 -2.30 -4.20 -10.90
CA SER A 105 -2.18 -5.66 -10.77
C SER A 105 -1.47 -6.08 -9.48
N PRO A 106 -1.69 -7.31 -8.97
CA PRO A 106 -0.98 -7.84 -7.81
C PRO A 106 0.54 -7.80 -7.96
N GLU A 107 1.05 -8.05 -9.17
CA GLU A 107 2.49 -8.08 -9.48
C GLU A 107 3.12 -6.70 -9.32
N VAL A 108 2.46 -5.66 -9.83
CA VAL A 108 2.90 -4.27 -9.67
C VAL A 108 2.96 -3.89 -8.19
N ARG A 109 1.95 -4.27 -7.41
CA ARG A 109 1.88 -3.94 -5.98
C ARG A 109 2.92 -4.69 -5.15
N ARG A 110 3.15 -5.97 -5.44
CA ARG A 110 4.17 -6.78 -4.75
C ARG A 110 5.59 -6.26 -4.97
N ARG A 111 5.82 -5.53 -6.06
CA ARG A 111 7.10 -4.87 -6.36
C ARG A 111 7.31 -3.56 -5.61
N PHE A 112 6.31 -3.05 -4.90
CA PHE A 112 6.52 -1.89 -4.05
C PHE A 112 7.68 -2.16 -3.09
N SER A 113 8.74 -1.35 -3.23
CA SER A 113 9.88 -1.37 -2.33
C SER A 113 10.00 -0.03 -1.64
N PRO A 114 9.93 0.01 -0.30
CA PRO A 114 10.16 1.24 0.42
C PRO A 114 11.61 1.73 0.26
N GLU A 115 12.56 0.86 -0.09
CA GLU A 115 13.98 1.25 -0.31
C GLU A 115 14.17 2.14 -1.56
N THR A 116 13.32 1.98 -2.57
CA THR A 116 13.40 2.79 -3.81
C THR A 116 12.52 4.04 -3.75
N SER A 117 11.46 4.01 -2.93
CA SER A 117 10.42 5.05 -2.84
C SER A 117 10.52 5.92 -1.60
N CYS A 118 11.20 5.45 -0.55
CA CYS A 118 11.53 6.25 0.62
C CYS A 118 12.95 6.82 0.45
N GLN A 119 13.21 7.99 1.03
CA GLN A 119 14.60 8.33 1.39
C GLN A 119 15.19 7.18 2.22
N ASP A 120 16.46 6.88 1.98
CA ASP A 120 17.18 5.87 2.72
C ASP A 120 16.99 6.14 4.23
N PRO A 121 16.44 5.20 5.01
CA PRO A 121 16.33 5.38 6.45
C PRO A 121 17.66 5.73 7.14
N ALA A 122 18.82 5.39 6.53
CA ALA A 122 20.13 5.80 7.00
C ALA A 122 20.37 7.32 6.92
N SER A 123 19.66 8.03 6.02
CA SER A 123 19.71 9.48 5.87
C SER A 123 18.83 10.24 6.87
N LEU A 124 18.12 9.53 7.76
CA LEU A 124 17.39 10.15 8.85
C LEU A 124 18.36 10.89 9.77
N ALA A 125 17.96 12.09 10.20
CA ALA A 125 18.69 12.86 11.21
C ALA A 125 19.00 11.94 12.40
N ASP A 126 20.24 12.02 12.89
CA ASP A 126 20.72 11.21 14.01
C ASP A 126 20.17 11.77 15.33
N ASP A 127 18.86 11.63 15.49
CA ASP A 127 18.13 12.03 16.69
C ASP A 127 17.63 10.81 17.46
N CYS A 128 17.14 11.09 18.65
CA CYS A 128 16.60 10.10 19.56
C CYS A 128 15.45 9.25 18.98
N ARG A 129 14.83 9.62 17.84
CA ARG A 129 13.72 8.87 17.21
C ARG A 129 14.19 7.93 16.12
N LYS A 130 15.42 8.08 15.61
CA LYS A 130 15.94 7.30 14.47
C LYS A 130 15.78 5.80 14.68
N GLY A 131 16.18 5.29 15.84
CA GLY A 131 16.04 3.87 16.20
C GLY A 131 14.59 3.37 16.12
N SER A 132 13.65 4.12 16.68
CA SER A 132 12.23 3.78 16.64
C SER A 132 11.65 3.83 15.22
N LEU A 133 12.07 4.80 14.41
CA LEU A 133 11.63 4.93 13.02
C LEU A 133 12.15 3.77 12.15
N LEU A 134 13.40 3.35 12.35
CA LEU A 134 13.99 2.20 11.66
C LEU A 134 13.23 0.91 11.99
N ARG A 135 13.01 0.63 13.28
CA ARG A 135 12.25 -0.55 13.74
C ARG A 135 10.82 -0.59 13.18
N ARG A 136 10.14 0.57 13.14
CA ARG A 136 8.84 0.69 12.47
C ARG A 136 8.94 0.39 10.98
N HIS A 137 9.94 0.94 10.32
CA HIS A 137 10.14 0.72 8.88
C HIS A 137 10.38 -0.76 8.57
N GLU A 138 11.22 -1.45 9.35
CA GLU A 138 11.46 -2.90 9.24
C GLU A 138 10.17 -3.72 9.43
N CYS A 139 9.28 -3.27 10.32
CA CYS A 139 7.98 -3.88 10.58
C CYS A 139 6.99 -3.82 9.38
N PHE A 140 7.27 -3.01 8.35
CA PHE A 140 6.43 -2.89 7.16
C PHE A 140 6.28 -4.22 6.40
N ARG A 141 7.38 -4.92 6.12
CA ARG A 141 7.36 -6.17 5.34
C ARG A 141 6.62 -7.30 6.08
N PRO A 142 6.87 -7.56 7.38
CA PRO A 142 6.07 -8.48 8.18
C PRO A 142 4.58 -8.14 8.18
N CYS A 143 4.22 -6.85 8.33
CA CYS A 143 2.82 -6.42 8.28
C CYS A 143 2.15 -6.80 6.97
N LEU A 144 2.78 -6.49 5.83
CA LEU A 144 2.24 -6.84 4.52
C LEU A 144 2.08 -8.36 4.38
N GLN A 145 3.12 -9.13 4.70
CA GLN A 145 3.09 -10.58 4.55
C GLN A 145 1.95 -11.20 5.38
N LEU A 146 1.80 -10.79 6.64
CA LEU A 146 0.76 -11.30 7.52
C LEU A 146 -0.63 -10.91 7.02
N ARG A 147 -0.86 -9.66 6.60
CA ARG A 147 -2.17 -9.24 6.06
C ARG A 147 -2.53 -9.96 4.77
N LEU A 148 -1.56 -10.21 3.88
CA LEU A 148 -1.82 -10.89 2.59
C LEU A 148 -2.03 -12.40 2.75
N SER A 149 -1.44 -13.01 3.78
CA SER A 149 -1.52 -14.45 4.04
C SER A 149 -2.72 -14.84 4.92
N ASN A 150 -3.42 -13.87 5.51
CA ASN A 150 -4.55 -14.11 6.40
C ASN A 150 -5.87 -13.57 5.81
N PRO A 151 -7.02 -14.03 6.34
CA PRO A 151 -8.32 -13.52 5.94
C PRO A 151 -8.48 -12.01 6.24
N PRO A 152 -9.41 -11.30 5.55
CA PRO A 152 -9.68 -9.87 5.77
C PRO A 152 -9.91 -9.43 7.22
N ILE A 153 -10.45 -10.32 8.07
CA ILE A 153 -10.70 -10.04 9.50
C ILE A 153 -9.42 -9.98 10.35
N PHE A 154 -8.27 -10.37 9.80
CA PHE A 154 -7.01 -10.36 10.52
C PHE A 154 -6.61 -8.95 10.96
N PHE A 155 -6.33 -8.83 12.26
CA PHE A 155 -5.86 -7.61 12.88
C PHE A 155 -4.34 -7.69 13.10
N PHE A 156 -3.62 -6.77 12.46
CA PHE A 156 -2.19 -6.62 12.68
C PHE A 156 -1.92 -5.71 13.89
N ASP A 157 -1.36 -6.31 14.94
CA ASP A 157 -0.81 -5.62 16.11
C ASP A 157 0.73 -5.50 16.01
N PRO A 158 1.31 -4.30 15.84
CA PRO A 158 2.75 -4.14 15.76
C PRO A 158 3.52 -4.67 16.99
N LEU A 159 2.94 -4.61 18.20
CA LEU A 159 3.62 -5.06 19.42
C LEU A 159 3.73 -6.59 19.49
N ARG A 160 2.75 -7.30 18.93
CA ARG A 160 2.71 -8.78 18.92
C ARG A 160 3.41 -9.38 17.71
N HIS A 161 3.37 -8.69 16.57
CA HIS A 161 3.78 -9.24 15.29
C HIS A 161 5.13 -8.70 14.78
N CYS A 162 5.74 -7.74 15.48
CA CYS A 162 7.07 -7.26 15.17
C CYS A 162 7.97 -7.34 16.41
N PRO A 163 8.98 -8.24 16.42
CA PRO A 163 9.81 -8.51 17.61
C PRO A 163 10.63 -7.29 18.06
N HIS A 164 10.86 -6.31 17.17
CA HIS A 164 11.64 -5.10 17.48
C HIS A 164 10.80 -3.89 17.88
N MET A 165 9.47 -4.04 17.98
CA MET A 165 8.51 -2.97 18.30
C MET A 165 8.14 -2.92 19.79
N ASP A 166 9.03 -3.36 20.68
CA ASP A 166 8.81 -3.29 22.14
C ASP A 166 8.72 -1.83 22.62
N PRO A 167 7.73 -1.44 23.46
CA PRO A 167 7.57 -0.07 23.95
C PRO A 167 8.81 0.53 24.61
N ALA A 168 9.60 -0.27 25.34
CA ALA A 168 10.83 0.19 25.99
C ALA A 168 11.90 0.62 24.95
N THR A 169 11.86 0.02 23.76
CA THR A 169 12.78 0.34 22.65
C THR A 169 12.24 1.36 21.64
N MET A 170 10.94 1.68 21.72
CA MET A 170 10.26 2.60 20.80
C MET A 170 10.26 4.06 21.28
N ASN A 171 10.61 4.30 22.53
CA ASN A 171 10.68 5.63 23.14
C ASN A 171 12.12 6.17 23.20
N GLY A 172 12.75 6.33 22.04
CA GLY A 172 14.14 6.79 22.05
C GLY A 172 14.32 8.23 22.56
N CYS A 173 13.27 9.07 22.60
CA CYS A 173 13.30 10.43 23.16
C CYS A 173 12.76 10.57 24.59
N VAL A 174 12.35 9.47 25.22
CA VAL A 174 12.07 9.49 26.66
C VAL A 174 13.40 9.24 27.35
N GLY A 175 14.08 10.33 27.70
CA GLY A 175 15.17 10.25 28.67
C GLY A 175 14.64 9.70 30.01
N PRO A 176 15.53 9.27 30.92
CA PRO A 176 15.11 9.01 32.29
C PRO A 176 14.37 10.25 32.78
N ALA A 177 13.17 10.07 33.33
CA ALA A 177 12.45 11.13 34.02
C ALA A 177 13.40 11.75 35.05
N ASN A 178 13.97 12.92 34.74
CA ASN A 178 14.61 13.94 35.61
C ASN A 178 15.42 14.99 34.82
N LEU A 179 14.92 15.46 33.68
CA LEU A 179 15.38 16.74 33.08
C LEU A 179 14.18 17.60 32.64
N MET A 180 13.09 17.53 33.42
CA MET A 180 12.07 18.58 33.48
C MET A 180 12.39 19.50 34.67
N ASP A 181 13.64 19.96 34.74
CA ASP A 181 13.97 21.25 35.31
C ASP A 181 14.61 22.02 34.15
N VAL A 182 13.88 22.99 33.61
CA VAL A 182 14.30 24.35 33.22
C VAL A 182 13.18 24.95 32.37
N TYR A 183 12.44 25.87 33.03
CA TYR A 183 11.68 27.04 32.56
C TYR A 183 11.19 27.11 31.11
#